data_AF-A0A915KXL8-F1
#
_entry.id   AF-A0A915KXL8-F1
#
_cell.length_a   1.000
_cell.length_b   1.000
_cell.length_c   1.000
_cell.angle_alpha   90.00
_cell.angle_beta   90.00
_cell.angle_gamma   90.00
#
_symmetry.space_group_name_H-M   'P 1'
#
loop_
_entity.id
_entity.type
_entity.pdbx_description
1 polymer ?
#
loop_
_entity_poly.entity_id
_entity_poly.type
_entity_poly.pdbx_seq_one_letter_code
_entity_poly.pdbx_strand_id
1 'polypeptide(L)'
;MYELEKTNNSTVMQSIINICGFIWGAEIHYKKVWLVVMDQASHMLLAFPNLKGMFPNSKHVTCLAHSLHRVCETIREEYDTI
;
A
#
# COMPACT_ATOMS: atom_id res chain seq x y z
N MET A 1 10.10 -16.36 8.70
CA MET A 1 9.05 -15.41 8.30
C MET A 1 9.00 -14.36 9.40
N TYR A 2 9.32 -13.09 9.12
CA TYR A 2 9.20 -12.03 10.13
C TYR A 2 7.71 -11.77 10.33
N GLU A 3 7.17 -12.18 11.48
CA GLU A 3 5.77 -11.95 11.83
C GLU A 3 5.64 -10.53 12.43
N LEU A 4 4.76 -9.71 11.85
CA LEU A 4 4.45 -8.38 12.39
C LEU A 4 3.46 -8.54 13.54
N GLU A 5 3.78 -7.99 14.71
CA GLU A 5 2.93 -8.04 15.91
C GLU A 5 1.56 -7.37 15.68
N LYS A 6 1.50 -6.39 14.75
CA LYS A 6 0.27 -5.73 14.31
C LYS A 6 0.39 -5.15 12.90
N THR A 7 -0.62 -5.38 12.07
CA THR A 7 -0.79 -4.69 10.77
C THR A 7 -1.72 -3.49 10.93
N ASN A 8 -1.19 -2.29 10.77
CA ASN A 8 -1.94 -1.03 10.81
C ASN A 8 -1.28 0.01 9.91
N ASN A 9 -1.89 1.20 9.78
CA ASN A 9 -1.37 2.26 8.92
C ASN A 9 0.08 2.64 9.28
N SER A 10 0.42 2.81 10.56
CA SER A 10 1.77 3.17 10.99
C SER A 10 2.81 2.09 10.67
N THR A 11 2.48 0.81 10.86
CA THR A 11 3.44 -0.29 10.57
C THR A 11 3.66 -0.47 9.06
N VAL A 12 2.63 -0.23 8.24
CA VAL A 12 2.76 -0.16 6.78
C VAL A 12 3.68 0.98 6.37
N MET A 13 3.48 2.19 6.91
CA MET A 13 4.33 3.34 6.60
C MET A 13 5.79 3.08 6.95
N GLN A 14 6.05 2.56 8.16
CA GLN A 14 7.40 2.25 8.61
C GLN A 14 8.07 1.23 7.69
N SER A 15 7.32 0.22 7.22
CA SER A 15 7.83 -0.79 6.28
C SER A 15 8.27 -0.15 4.96
N ILE A 16 7.49 0.81 4.43
CA ILE A 16 7.83 1.53 3.19
C ILE A 16 9.07 2.42 3.37
N ILE A 17 9.18 3.11 4.51
CA ILE A 17 10.35 3.94 4.82
C ILE A 17 11.61 3.05 4.94
N ASN A 18 11.49 1.94 5.66
CA ASN A 18 12.59 0.99 5.86
C ASN A 18 13.08 0.39 4.54
N ILE A 19 12.16 -0.05 3.66
CA ILE A 19 12.56 -0.63 2.37
C ILE A 19 13.24 0.42 1.47
N CYS A 20 12.77 1.68 1.51
CA CYS A 20 13.40 2.77 0.77
C CYS A 20 14.84 3.01 1.27
N GLY A 21 15.04 3.08 2.60
CA GLY A 21 16.37 3.24 3.19
C GLY A 21 17.29 2.05 2.92
N PHE A 22 16.74 0.84 2.91
CA PHE A 22 17.46 -0.38 2.57
C PHE A 22 17.92 -0.38 1.10
N ILE A 23 17.02 -0.07 0.15
CA ILE A 23 17.31 -0.08 -1.30
C ILE A 23 18.34 1.01 -1.68
N TRP A 24 18.31 2.16 -0.99
CA TRP A 24 19.17 3.30 -1.32
C TRP A 24 20.43 3.44 -0.46
N GLY A 25 20.77 2.44 0.36
CA GLY A 25 22.05 2.42 1.07
C GLY A 25 22.17 3.53 2.13
N ALA A 26 21.18 3.61 3.03
CA ALA A 26 21.06 4.51 4.18
C ALA A 26 20.48 5.92 3.92
N GLU A 27 20.57 6.46 2.70
CA GLU A 27 19.90 7.74 2.38
C GLU A 27 18.53 7.49 1.72
N ILE A 28 17.47 8.10 2.24
CA ILE A 28 16.14 8.01 1.63
C ILE A 28 15.93 9.16 0.64
N HIS A 29 15.78 8.83 -0.64
CA HIS A 29 15.48 9.81 -1.67
C HIS A 29 13.97 10.10 -1.79
N TYR A 30 13.42 10.85 -0.84
CA TYR A 30 11.99 11.13 -0.71
C TYR A 30 11.28 11.66 -1.97
N LYS A 31 11.98 12.41 -2.83
CA LYS A 31 11.42 12.96 -4.08
C LYS A 31 11.44 11.98 -5.26
N LYS A 32 12.14 10.85 -5.12
CA LYS A 32 12.30 9.83 -6.18
C LYS A 32 11.25 8.70 -6.08
N VAL A 33 10.40 8.69 -5.05
CA VAL A 33 9.24 7.79 -4.99
C VAL A 33 8.07 8.43 -5.73
N TRP A 34 7.69 7.84 -6.85
CA TRP A 34 6.59 8.31 -7.71
C TRP A 34 5.32 7.50 -7.56
N LEU A 35 5.44 6.21 -7.27
CA LEU A 35 4.32 5.29 -7.22
C LEU A 35 4.41 4.43 -5.97
N VAL A 36 3.30 4.31 -5.26
CA VAL A 36 3.11 3.39 -4.14
C VAL A 36 1.94 2.50 -4.51
N VAL A 37 2.24 1.23 -4.80
CA VAL A 37 1.24 0.22 -5.19
C VAL A 37 0.88 -0.59 -3.94
N MET A 38 -0.36 -0.49 -3.48
CA MET A 38 -0.87 -1.21 -2.30
C MET A 38 -2.28 -1.75 -2.59
N ASP A 39 -2.76 -2.69 -1.79
CA ASP A 39 -4.18 -3.03 -1.82
C ASP A 39 -5.07 -1.88 -1.32
N GLN A 40 -6.39 -2.06 -1.39
CA GLN A 40 -7.37 -1.05 -0.98
C GLN A 40 -7.93 -1.29 0.44
N ALA A 41 -7.24 -2.07 1.28
CA ALA A 41 -7.64 -2.25 2.67
C ALA A 41 -7.63 -0.90 3.42
N SER A 42 -8.52 -0.75 4.39
CA SER A 42 -8.73 0.52 5.10
C SER A 42 -7.46 1.09 5.72
N HIS A 43 -6.60 0.24 6.29
CA HIS A 43 -5.34 0.66 6.88
C HIS A 43 -4.27 1.08 5.84
N MET A 44 -4.31 0.55 4.61
CA MET A 44 -3.45 1.02 3.51
C MET A 44 -3.88 2.41 3.04
N LEU A 45 -5.18 2.61 2.88
CA LEU A 45 -5.77 3.91 2.52
C LEU A 45 -5.50 4.99 3.58
N LEU A 46 -5.47 4.60 4.86
CA LEU A 46 -5.08 5.48 5.96
C LEU A 46 -3.57 5.73 6.04
N ALA A 47 -2.73 4.84 5.51
CA ALA A 47 -1.27 5.00 5.52
C ALA A 47 -0.79 6.00 4.46
N PHE A 48 -1.41 5.98 3.27
CA PHE A 48 -0.93 6.76 2.14
C PHE A 48 -0.91 8.29 2.37
N PRO A 49 -1.93 8.94 2.95
CA PRO A 49 -1.90 10.40 3.20
C PRO A 49 -0.68 10.84 4.02
N ASN A 50 -0.30 10.04 5.02
CA ASN A 50 0.86 10.33 5.84
C ASN A 50 2.17 10.08 5.07
N LEU A 51 2.25 9.00 4.27
CA LEU A 51 3.37 8.77 3.35
C LEU A 51 3.52 9.88 2.32
N LYS A 52 2.42 10.41 1.80
CA LYS A 52 2.40 11.50 0.82
C LYS A 52 3.05 12.77 1.38
N GLY A 53 2.91 13.03 2.69
CA GLY A 53 3.62 14.11 3.37
C GLY A 53 5.15 13.95 3.33
N MET A 54 5.64 12.71 3.43
CA MET A 54 7.08 12.40 3.37
C MET A 54 7.61 12.27 1.94
N PHE A 55 6.82 11.66 1.06
CA PHE A 55 7.13 11.37 -0.34
C PHE A 55 6.24 12.23 -1.26
N PRO A 56 6.55 13.53 -1.43
CA PRO A 56 5.63 14.50 -2.00
C PRO A 56 5.25 14.24 -3.47
N ASN A 57 6.07 13.50 -4.22
CA ASN A 57 5.79 13.16 -5.62
C ASN A 57 4.97 11.87 -5.78
N SER A 58 4.80 11.10 -4.71
CA SER A 58 4.18 9.78 -4.78
C SER A 58 2.68 9.82 -5.13
N LYS A 59 2.20 8.80 -5.85
CA LYS A 59 0.78 8.54 -6.11
C LYS A 59 0.44 7.14 -5.60
N HIS A 60 -0.75 7.00 -5.02
CA HIS A 60 -1.28 5.71 -4.64
C HIS A 60 -1.95 5.05 -5.84
N VAL A 61 -1.63 3.78 -6.08
CA VAL A 61 -2.31 2.96 -7.06
C VAL A 61 -2.72 1.63 -6.41
N THR A 62 -3.97 1.23 -6.64
CA THR A 62 -4.44 -0.07 -6.16
C THR A 62 -3.75 -1.18 -6.92
N CYS A 63 -3.28 -2.19 -6.20
CA CYS A 63 -2.74 -3.41 -6.79
C CYS A 63 -3.73 -4.00 -7.79
N LEU A 64 -3.23 -4.34 -9.00
CA LEU A 64 -4.05 -4.90 -10.07
C LEU A 64 -4.74 -6.20 -9.64
N ALA A 65 -3.99 -7.10 -8.98
CA ALA A 65 -4.54 -8.36 -8.49
C ALA A 65 -5.70 -8.14 -7.50
N HIS A 66 -5.54 -7.18 -6.59
CA HIS A 66 -6.60 -6.83 -5.65
C HIS A 66 -7.80 -6.17 -6.34
N SER A 67 -7.56 -5.35 -7.36
CA SER A 67 -8.62 -4.73 -8.15
C SER A 67 -9.45 -5.79 -8.90
N LEU A 68 -8.79 -6.77 -9.52
CA LEU A 68 -9.44 -7.90 -10.18
C LEU A 68 -10.20 -8.78 -9.17
N HIS A 69 -9.61 -9.05 -8.01
CA HIS A 69 -10.27 -9.80 -6.94
C HIS A 69 -11.59 -9.15 -6.52
N ARG A 70 -11.59 -7.83 -6.30
CA ARG A 70 -12.80 -7.09 -5.93
C ARG A 70 -13.88 -7.13 -7.01
N VAL A 71 -13.51 -7.07 -8.29
CA VAL A 71 -14.46 -7.24 -9.39
C VAL A 71 -15.11 -8.63 -9.32
N CYS A 72 -14.32 -9.68 -9.12
CA CYS A 72 -14.85 -11.04 -8.97
C CYS A 72 -15.73 -11.19 -7.72
N GLU A 73 -15.37 -10.58 -6.59
CA GLU A 73 -16.18 -10.57 -5.37
C GLU A 73 -17.55 -9.92 -5.63
N THR A 74 -17.58 -8.74 -6.26
CA THR A 74 -18.83 -8.07 -6.62
C THR A 74 -19.66 -8.90 -7.60
N ILE A 75 -19.06 -9.51 -8.62
CA ILE A 75 -19.79 -10.40 -9.54
C ILE A 75 -20.40 -11.57 -8.76
N ARG A 76 -19.64 -12.19 -7.85
CA ARG A 76 -20.18 -13.30 -7.05
C ARG A 76 -21.34 -12.83 -6.18
N GLU A 77 -21.23 -11.70 -5.49
CA GLU A 77 -22.29 -11.17 -4.62
C GLU A 77 -23.58 -10.84 -5.39
N GLU A 78 -23.47 -10.25 -6.58
CA GLU A 78 -24.61 -9.86 -7.41
C GLU A 78 -25.31 -11.06 -8.08
N TYR A 79 -24.57 -12.15 -8.32
CA TYR A 79 -25.04 -13.32 -9.07
C TYR A 79 -25.05 -14.62 -8.25
N ASP A 80 -24.89 -14.57 -6.93
CA ASP A 80 -24.78 -15.75 -6.03
C ASP A 80 -26.03 -16.66 -6.03
N THR A 81 -27.15 -16.16 -6.58
CA THR A 81 -28.47 -16.78 -6.53
C THR A 81 -29.07 -17.12 -7.91
N ILE A 82 -28.33 -16.91 -9.00
CA ILE A 82 -28.71 -17.37 -10.36
C ILE A 82 -28.12 -18.77 -10.59
#